data_AF-A0A418R733-F1
#
_entry.id   AF-A0A418R733-F1
#
_cell.length_a   1.000
_cell.length_b   1.000
_cell.length_c   1.000
_cell.angle_alpha   90.00
_cell.angle_beta   90.00
_cell.angle_gamma   90.00
#
_symmetry.space_group_name_H-M   'P 1'
#
loop_
_entity.id
_entity.type
_entity.pdbx_description
1 polymer ?
#
loop_
_entity_poly.entity_id
_entity_poly.type
_entity_poly.pdbx_seq_one_letter_code
_entity_poly.pdbx_strand_id
1 'polypeptide(L)'
;MPRKSIPSTTLFAQVRTYFGLEQQELAAYLGISRPYVADIEAGRRSLTSPLLLRLSPLAVLLPAAGPARPAAPQPELAPPGAPAPGPLEARLDYCQHHAAKLRRELKKWAATQAAARRWLAVLPGLLAAPAPAEVLVPPAEAARARQWLLAHQAQAQATLHDAEEAARYHLLRLRLAALETEAAGLQALL
;
A
#
# COMPACT_ATOMS: atom_id res chain seq x y z
N MET A 1 -21.13 11.33 23.99
CA MET A 1 -20.35 12.34 23.23
C MET A 1 -19.21 12.83 24.13
N PRO A 2 -17.96 12.40 23.93
CA PRO A 2 -16.84 12.93 24.70
C PRO A 2 -16.71 14.43 24.41
N ARG A 3 -16.86 15.27 25.44
CA ARG A 3 -16.63 16.71 25.32
C ARG A 3 -15.15 16.94 24.99
N LYS A 4 -14.87 17.63 23.88
CA LYS A 4 -13.52 18.13 23.56
C LYS A 4 -13.06 19.04 24.71
N SER A 5 -11.98 18.68 25.38
CA SER A 5 -11.39 19.51 26.44
C SER A 5 -10.84 20.79 25.83
N ILE A 6 -11.22 21.95 26.39
CA ILE A 6 -10.57 23.22 26.07
C ILE A 6 -9.08 23.06 26.45
N PRO A 7 -8.13 23.40 25.56
CA PRO A 7 -6.72 23.31 25.89
C PRO A 7 -6.41 24.31 27.01
N SER A 8 -6.14 23.79 28.20
CA SER A 8 -5.61 24.61 29.29
C SER A 8 -4.24 25.11 28.89
N THR A 9 -3.99 26.41 29.03
CA THR A 9 -2.69 27.04 28.77
C THR A 9 -1.76 26.97 29.98
N THR A 10 -2.15 26.26 31.04
CA THR A 10 -1.35 26.14 32.26
C THR A 10 -0.04 25.40 31.98
N LEU A 11 1.01 25.70 32.76
CA LEU A 11 2.31 25.04 32.64
C LEU A 11 2.19 23.50 32.76
N PHE A 12 1.27 23.00 33.59
CA PHE A 12 0.97 21.57 33.70
C PHE A 12 0.50 20.98 32.39
N ALA A 13 -0.47 21.63 31.74
CA ALA A 13 -1.01 21.16 30.48
C ALA A 13 0.04 21.22 29.36
N GLN A 14 0.93 22.23 29.38
CA GLN A 14 2.05 22.33 28.44
C GLN A 14 3.06 21.19 28.63
N VAL A 15 3.53 20.95 29.87
CA VAL A 15 4.41 19.83 30.21
C VAL A 15 3.78 18.50 29.81
N ARG A 16 2.52 18.29 30.19
CA ARG A 16 1.78 17.06 29.91
C ARG A 16 1.67 16.81 28.41
N THR A 17 1.31 17.84 27.64
CA THR A 17 1.15 17.73 26.19
C THR A 17 2.48 17.48 25.49
N TYR A 18 3.55 18.16 25.90
CA TYR A 18 4.86 18.03 25.27
C TYR A 18 5.49 16.64 25.48
N PHE A 19 5.39 16.10 26.70
CA PHE A 19 5.95 14.79 27.03
C PHE A 19 4.98 13.62 26.81
N GLY A 20 3.76 13.89 26.32
CA GLY A 20 2.74 12.85 26.11
C GLY A 20 2.25 12.17 27.39
N LEU A 21 2.34 12.86 28.53
CA LEU A 21 1.96 12.31 29.83
C LEU A 21 0.43 12.28 30.01
N GLU A 22 -0.06 11.34 30.80
CA GLU A 22 -1.41 11.38 31.36
C GLU A 22 -1.43 12.19 32.66
N GLN A 23 -2.62 12.68 33.05
CA GLN A 23 -2.78 13.40 34.34
C GLN A 23 -2.38 12.53 35.53
N GLN A 24 -2.60 11.22 35.45
CA GLN A 24 -2.24 10.26 36.51
C GLN A 24 -0.71 10.13 36.64
N GLU A 25 0.01 10.09 35.53
CA GLU A 25 1.48 9.99 35.50
C GLU A 25 2.12 11.26 36.04
N LEU A 26 1.61 12.43 35.64
CA LEU A 26 2.07 13.70 36.16
C LEU A 26 1.76 13.84 37.67
N ALA A 27 0.60 13.35 38.11
CA ALA A 27 0.25 13.32 39.52
C ALA A 27 1.20 12.43 40.34
N ALA A 28 1.53 11.25 39.81
CA ALA A 28 2.49 10.32 40.42
C ALA A 28 3.90 10.93 40.51
N TYR A 29 4.38 11.55 39.42
CA TYR A 29 5.67 12.26 39.40
C TYR A 29 5.73 13.39 40.44
N LEU A 30 4.66 14.15 40.61
CA LEU A 30 4.60 15.28 41.54
C LEU A 30 4.24 14.90 42.98
N GLY A 31 3.82 13.65 43.23
CA GLY A 31 3.37 13.18 44.54
C GLY A 31 2.06 13.80 45.01
N ILE A 32 1.11 14.02 44.10
CA ILE A 32 -0.22 14.58 44.37
C ILE A 32 -1.32 13.68 43.78
N SER A 33 -2.59 13.96 44.07
CA SER A 33 -3.70 13.20 43.48
C SER A 33 -4.04 13.69 42.07
N ARG A 34 -4.52 12.80 41.21
CA ARG A 34 -5.00 13.15 39.87
C ARG A 34 -6.08 14.25 39.86
N PRO A 35 -7.10 14.24 40.75
CA PRO A 35 -8.06 15.35 40.84
C PRO A 35 -7.39 16.69 41.12
N TYR A 36 -6.31 16.70 41.90
CA TYR A 36 -5.55 17.92 42.19
C TYR A 36 -4.87 18.48 40.93
N VAL A 37 -4.33 17.62 40.06
CA VAL A 37 -3.80 18.01 38.74
C VAL A 37 -4.92 18.60 37.87
N ALA A 38 -6.09 17.93 37.81
CA ALA A 38 -7.22 18.41 37.03
C ALA A 38 -7.77 19.76 37.52
N ASP A 39 -7.75 20.00 38.83
CA ASP A 39 -8.13 21.29 39.42
C ASP A 39 -7.14 22.41 39.08
N ILE A 40 -5.83 22.12 39.06
CA ILE A 40 -4.81 23.08 38.61
C ILE A 40 -4.98 23.38 37.12
N GLU A 41 -5.12 22.35 36.28
CA GLU A 41 -5.32 22.53 34.82
C GLU A 41 -6.60 23.30 34.51
N ALA A 42 -7.65 23.14 35.32
CA ALA A 42 -8.91 23.89 35.19
C ALA A 42 -8.87 25.29 35.83
N GLY A 43 -7.75 25.70 36.43
CA GLY A 43 -7.61 27.00 37.11
C GLY A 43 -8.40 27.11 38.42
N ARG A 44 -8.93 26.00 38.95
CA ARG A 44 -9.64 25.96 40.24
C ARG A 44 -8.70 25.97 41.45
N ARG A 45 -7.44 25.60 41.25
CA ARG A 45 -6.39 25.64 42.29
C ARG A 45 -5.11 26.28 41.77
N SER A 46 -4.48 27.06 42.63
CA SER A 46 -3.18 27.68 42.35
C SER A 46 -2.02 26.71 42.59
N LEU A 47 -0.98 26.90 41.79
CA LEU A 47 0.28 26.19 41.89
C LEU A 47 1.03 26.59 43.16
N THR A 48 1.34 25.64 44.04
CA THR A 48 2.14 25.90 45.24
C THR A 48 3.63 25.89 44.89
N SER A 49 4.44 26.65 45.64
CA SER A 49 5.90 26.73 45.41
C SER A 49 6.60 25.36 45.43
N PRO A 50 6.26 24.40 46.32
CA PRO A 50 6.85 23.06 46.28
C PRO A 50 6.52 22.30 44.98
N LEU A 51 5.32 22.48 44.42
CA LEU A 51 4.94 21.83 43.16
C LEU A 51 5.62 22.50 41.96
N LEU A 52 5.79 23.82 41.97
CA LEU A 52 6.59 24.52 40.96
C LEU A 52 8.03 24.00 40.94
N LEU A 53 8.66 23.82 42.10
CA LEU A 53 10.02 23.28 42.19
C LEU A 53 10.12 21.85 41.64
N ARG A 54 9.13 20.99 41.91
CA ARG A 54 9.10 19.61 41.37
C ARG A 54 8.83 19.56 39.86
N LEU A 55 8.04 20.50 39.34
CA LEU A 55 7.71 20.61 37.92
C LEU A 55 8.85 21.25 37.10
N SER A 56 9.69 22.08 37.75
CA SER A 56 10.74 22.87 37.11
C SER A 56 11.67 22.06 36.18
N PRO A 57 12.15 20.85 36.52
CA PRO A 57 13.01 20.07 35.62
C PRO A 57 12.35 19.76 34.28
N LEU A 58 11.05 19.44 34.27
CA LEU A 58 10.31 19.19 33.03
C LEU A 58 9.98 20.49 32.30
N ALA A 59 9.67 21.56 33.04
CA ALA A 59 9.36 22.86 32.45
C ALA A 59 10.56 23.48 31.71
N VAL A 60 11.79 23.29 32.21
CA VAL A 60 13.01 23.79 31.56
C VAL A 60 13.30 23.11 30.22
N LEU A 61 12.83 21.87 30.05
CA LEU A 61 12.96 21.10 28.81
C LEU A 61 11.88 21.41 27.78
N LEU A 62 10.90 22.26 28.11
CA LEU A 62 9.92 22.71 27.14
C LEU A 62 10.59 23.59 26.08
N PRO A 63 10.23 23.43 24.79
CA PRO A 63 10.70 24.33 23.75
C PRO A 63 10.18 25.74 24.06
N ALA A 64 11.03 26.75 23.86
CA ALA A 64 10.62 28.15 24.01
C ALA A 64 9.39 28.41 23.13
N ALA A 65 8.30 28.87 23.73
CA ALA A 65 7.05 29.14 23.04
C ALA A 65 7.21 30.35 22.09
N GLY A 66 7.73 30.09 20.89
CA GLY A 66 7.68 31.03 19.78
C GLY A 66 6.26 31.15 19.23
N PRO A 67 5.90 32.26 18.56
CA PRO A 67 4.61 32.38 17.90
C PRO A 67 4.39 31.18 16.97
N ALA A 68 3.19 30.58 17.05
CA ALA A 68 2.80 29.37 16.35
C ALA A 68 2.88 29.54 14.84
N ARG A 69 4.07 29.39 14.27
CA ARG A 69 4.27 29.14 12.85
C ARG A 69 3.79 27.71 12.60
N PRO A 70 3.03 27.44 11.52
CA PRO A 70 2.72 26.07 11.15
C PRO A 70 4.04 25.31 11.05
N ALA A 71 4.18 24.28 11.89
CA ALA A 71 5.39 23.48 11.95
C ALA A 71 5.62 22.90 10.56
N ALA A 72 6.82 23.10 10.00
CA ALA A 72 7.24 22.33 8.84
C ALA A 72 7.08 20.84 9.17
N PRO A 73 6.71 19.98 8.20
CA PRO A 73 6.63 18.55 8.43
C PRO A 73 7.96 18.10 9.04
N GLN A 74 7.91 17.64 10.29
CA GLN A 74 9.10 17.17 10.98
C GLN A 74 9.61 15.94 10.23
N PRO A 75 10.93 15.81 10.01
CA PRO A 75 11.48 14.61 9.41
C PRO A 75 11.06 13.42 10.27
N GLU A 76 10.47 12.41 9.63
CA GLU A 76 10.05 11.18 10.28
C GLU A 76 11.29 10.53 10.90
N LEU A 77 11.37 10.57 12.23
CA LEU A 77 12.49 9.99 12.96
C LEU A 77 12.34 8.48 12.92
N ALA A 78 13.28 7.80 12.25
CA ALA A 78 13.36 6.36 12.31
C ALA A 78 13.51 5.91 13.77
N PRO A 79 12.78 4.87 14.21
CA PRO A 79 12.93 4.37 15.58
C PRO A 79 14.38 3.94 15.81
N PRO A 80 14.94 4.18 17.01
CA PRO A 80 16.30 3.79 17.31
C PRO A 80 16.43 2.26 17.35
N GLY A 81 17.42 1.72 16.64
CA GLY A 81 17.76 0.30 16.62
C GLY A 81 17.61 -0.35 15.25
N ALA A 82 18.31 -1.47 15.04
CA ALA A 82 18.11 -2.30 13.84
C ALA A 82 16.74 -2.98 13.91
N PRO A 83 16.00 -3.08 12.79
CA PRO A 83 14.73 -3.80 12.78
C PRO A 83 14.95 -5.29 13.07
N ALA A 84 13.99 -5.90 13.76
CA ALA A 84 14.01 -7.35 13.98
C ALA A 84 13.79 -8.07 12.63
N PRO A 85 14.61 -9.07 12.26
CA PRO A 85 14.57 -9.68 10.93
C PRO A 85 13.30 -10.51 10.69
N GLY A 86 12.78 -11.22 11.70
CA GLY A 86 11.70 -12.20 11.53
C GLY A 86 10.44 -11.68 10.80
N PRO A 87 9.84 -10.54 11.20
CA PRO A 87 8.71 -9.96 10.48
C PRO A 87 9.04 -9.52 9.04
N LEU A 88 10.27 -9.05 8.80
CA LEU A 88 10.73 -8.61 7.49
C LEU A 88 10.97 -9.81 6.55
N GLU A 89 11.59 -10.88 7.04
CA GLU A 89 11.81 -12.14 6.31
C GLU A 89 10.47 -12.78 5.90
N ALA A 90 9.53 -12.91 6.84
CA ALA A 90 8.20 -13.46 6.54
C ALA A 90 7.47 -12.66 5.46
N ARG A 91 7.60 -11.33 5.49
CA ARG A 91 7.02 -10.46 4.46
C ARG A 91 7.75 -10.58 3.12
N LEU A 92 9.08 -10.70 3.15
CA LEU A 92 9.90 -10.90 1.96
C LEU A 92 9.49 -12.20 1.24
N ASP A 93 9.37 -13.31 1.98
CA ASP A 93 8.92 -14.60 1.46
C ASP A 93 7.53 -14.50 0.82
N TYR A 94 6.60 -13.80 1.50
CA TYR A 94 5.26 -13.55 0.98
C TYR A 94 5.32 -12.81 -0.37
N CYS A 95 6.10 -11.73 -0.46
CA CYS A 95 6.22 -10.92 -1.68
C CYS A 95 6.85 -11.71 -2.83
N GLN A 96 7.93 -12.45 -2.56
CA GLN A 96 8.60 -13.29 -3.55
C GLN A 96 7.67 -14.40 -4.09
N HIS A 97 6.95 -15.08 -3.19
CA HIS A 97 6.00 -16.12 -3.57
C HIS A 97 4.90 -15.57 -4.48
N HIS A 98 4.29 -14.44 -4.10
CA HIS A 98 3.21 -13.82 -4.88
C HIS A 98 3.71 -13.28 -6.22
N ALA A 99 4.90 -12.67 -6.26
CA ALA A 99 5.53 -12.23 -7.49
C ALA A 99 5.76 -13.42 -8.45
N ALA A 100 6.27 -14.55 -7.94
CA ALA A 100 6.46 -15.75 -8.74
C ALA A 100 5.14 -16.27 -9.33
N LYS A 101 4.04 -16.25 -8.56
CA LYS A 101 2.70 -16.60 -9.05
C LYS A 101 2.25 -15.67 -10.18
N LEU A 102 2.34 -14.35 -10.00
CA LEU A 102 1.95 -13.37 -11.02
C LEU A 102 2.77 -13.50 -12.31
N ARG A 103 4.08 -13.76 -12.20
CA ARG A 103 4.93 -14.02 -13.39
C ARG A 103 4.46 -15.23 -14.19
N ARG A 104 4.02 -16.31 -13.52
CA ARG A 104 3.46 -17.50 -14.19
C ARG A 104 2.15 -17.17 -14.90
N GLU A 105 1.27 -16.39 -14.28
CA GLU A 105 0.01 -15.94 -14.89
C GLU A 105 0.27 -15.06 -16.13
N LEU A 106 1.16 -14.08 -16.02
CA LEU A 106 1.57 -13.23 -17.16
C LEU A 106 2.17 -14.05 -18.29
N LYS A 107 2.99 -15.07 -17.99
CA LYS A 107 3.55 -15.98 -19.01
C LYS A 107 2.46 -16.74 -19.76
N LYS A 108 1.44 -17.25 -19.06
CA LYS A 108 0.28 -17.92 -19.69
C LYS A 108 -0.46 -16.96 -20.61
N TRP A 109 -0.74 -15.75 -20.15
CA TRP A 109 -1.42 -14.73 -20.95
C TRP A 109 -0.63 -14.36 -22.22
N ALA A 110 0.69 -14.14 -22.07
CA ALA A 110 1.57 -13.86 -23.20
C ALA A 110 1.60 -14.99 -24.23
N ALA A 111 1.57 -16.25 -23.78
CA ALA A 111 1.50 -17.41 -24.67
C ALA A 111 0.19 -17.45 -25.48
N THR A 112 -0.95 -17.18 -24.85
CA THR A 112 -2.26 -17.10 -25.51
C THR A 112 -2.27 -16.00 -26.58
N GLN A 113 -1.78 -14.80 -26.24
CA GLN A 113 -1.69 -13.67 -27.17
C GLN A 113 -0.74 -13.96 -28.34
N ALA A 114 0.41 -14.59 -28.07
CA ALA A 114 1.34 -14.99 -29.12
C ALA A 114 0.71 -16.03 -30.07
N ALA A 115 -0.07 -16.99 -29.53
CA ALA A 115 -0.79 -17.96 -30.36
C ALA A 115 -1.85 -17.29 -31.25
N ALA A 116 -2.63 -16.36 -30.70
CA ALA A 116 -3.62 -15.59 -31.47
C ALA A 116 -2.96 -14.77 -32.59
N ARG A 117 -1.83 -14.10 -32.31
CA ARG A 117 -1.06 -13.37 -33.34
C ARG A 117 -0.55 -14.28 -34.45
N ARG A 118 0.00 -15.46 -34.11
CA ARG A 118 0.46 -16.44 -35.11
C ARG A 118 -0.69 -16.89 -36.01
N TRP A 119 -1.85 -17.17 -35.45
CA TRP A 119 -3.03 -17.52 -36.24
C TRP A 119 -3.44 -16.40 -37.19
N LEU A 120 -3.55 -15.16 -36.71
CA LEU A 120 -3.91 -14.03 -37.56
C LEU A 120 -2.90 -13.73 -38.66
N ALA A 121 -1.62 -14.05 -38.45
CA ALA A 121 -0.60 -13.91 -39.49
C ALA A 121 -0.76 -14.94 -40.62
N VAL A 122 -1.19 -16.18 -40.32
CA VAL A 122 -1.27 -17.28 -41.29
C VAL A 122 -2.65 -17.41 -41.94
N LEU A 123 -3.72 -17.02 -41.23
CA LEU A 123 -5.11 -17.17 -41.68
C LEU A 123 -5.43 -16.54 -43.04
N PRO A 124 -4.95 -15.33 -43.41
CA PRO A 124 -5.20 -14.77 -44.73
C PRO A 124 -4.71 -15.67 -45.86
N GLY A 125 -3.53 -16.28 -45.69
CA GLY A 125 -2.97 -17.23 -46.67
C GLY A 125 -3.81 -18.50 -46.79
N LEU A 126 -4.27 -19.05 -45.66
CA LEU A 126 -5.14 -20.23 -45.65
C LEU A 126 -6.51 -19.97 -46.28
N LEU A 127 -7.07 -18.77 -46.10
CA LEU A 127 -8.37 -18.38 -46.66
C LEU A 127 -8.29 -18.02 -48.16
N ALA A 128 -7.13 -17.54 -48.61
CA ALA A 128 -6.85 -17.24 -50.01
C ALA A 128 -6.44 -18.48 -50.82
N ALA A 129 -6.02 -19.57 -50.17
CA ALA A 129 -5.67 -20.80 -50.84
C ALA A 129 -6.86 -21.35 -51.66
N PRO A 130 -6.62 -21.86 -52.87
CA PRO A 130 -7.67 -22.46 -53.68
C PRO A 130 -8.28 -23.65 -52.96
N ALA A 131 -9.58 -23.88 -53.15
CA ALA A 131 -10.24 -25.07 -52.62
C ALA A 131 -9.60 -26.32 -53.25
N PRO A 132 -9.39 -27.40 -52.46
CA PRO A 132 -8.94 -28.68 -53.02
C PRO A 132 -9.93 -29.14 -54.10
N ALA A 133 -9.42 -29.84 -55.11
CA ALA A 133 -10.25 -30.38 -56.19
C ALA A 133 -11.40 -31.22 -55.61
N GLU A 134 -12.60 -31.12 -56.20
CA GLU A 134 -13.82 -31.82 -55.71
C GLU A 134 -13.65 -33.34 -55.64
N VAL A 135 -12.75 -33.89 -56.46
CA VAL A 135 -12.38 -35.32 -56.47
C VAL A 135 -11.72 -35.74 -55.14
N LEU A 136 -11.09 -34.81 -54.43
CA LEU A 136 -10.37 -35.05 -53.18
C LEU A 136 -11.20 -34.74 -51.93
N VAL A 137 -12.08 -33.74 -51.99
CA VAL A 137 -12.87 -33.29 -50.84
C VAL A 137 -14.27 -32.87 -51.31
N PRO A 138 -15.35 -33.42 -50.71
CA PRO A 138 -16.70 -32.96 -51.00
C PRO A 138 -16.89 -31.46 -50.72
N PRO A 139 -17.69 -30.74 -51.52
CA PRO A 139 -17.86 -29.29 -51.38
C PRO A 139 -18.39 -28.85 -50.01
N ALA A 140 -19.22 -29.67 -49.37
CA ALA A 140 -19.73 -29.42 -48.01
C ALA A 140 -18.61 -29.45 -46.95
N GLU A 141 -17.64 -30.34 -47.08
CA GLU A 141 -16.49 -30.41 -46.17
C GLU A 141 -15.54 -29.22 -46.37
N ALA A 142 -15.30 -28.83 -47.63
CA ALA A 142 -14.53 -27.63 -47.95
C ALA A 142 -15.19 -26.37 -47.37
N ALA A 143 -16.53 -26.25 -47.47
CA ALA A 143 -17.29 -25.15 -46.87
C ALA A 143 -17.17 -25.14 -45.34
N ARG A 144 -17.29 -26.31 -44.69
CA ARG A 144 -17.13 -26.46 -43.23
C ARG A 144 -15.71 -26.09 -42.77
N ALA A 145 -14.67 -26.50 -43.49
CA ALA A 145 -13.29 -26.14 -43.19
C ALA A 145 -13.08 -24.62 -43.29
N ARG A 146 -13.62 -23.98 -44.34
CA ARG A 146 -13.57 -22.52 -44.50
C ARG A 146 -14.31 -21.79 -43.37
N GLN A 147 -15.51 -22.25 -42.99
CA GLN A 147 -16.25 -21.69 -41.86
C GLN A 147 -15.46 -21.81 -40.55
N TRP A 148 -14.80 -22.94 -40.31
CA TRP A 148 -13.95 -23.14 -39.14
C TRP A 148 -12.77 -22.15 -39.09
N LEU A 149 -12.13 -21.88 -40.24
CA LEU A 149 -11.05 -20.87 -40.34
C LEU A 149 -11.55 -19.46 -40.04
N LEU A 150 -12.73 -19.08 -40.57
CA LEU A 150 -13.34 -17.78 -40.29
C LEU A 150 -13.71 -17.63 -38.81
N ALA A 151 -14.24 -18.68 -38.18
CA ALA A 151 -14.51 -18.69 -36.74
C ALA A 151 -13.22 -18.53 -35.92
N HIS A 152 -12.14 -19.21 -36.31
CA HIS A 152 -10.82 -19.04 -35.68
C HIS A 152 -10.26 -17.63 -35.83
N GLN A 153 -10.46 -16.99 -36.99
CA GLN A 153 -10.07 -15.61 -37.21
C GLN A 153 -10.79 -14.66 -36.25
N ALA A 154 -12.12 -14.79 -36.14
CA ALA A 154 -12.91 -13.99 -35.23
C ALA A 154 -12.49 -14.20 -33.77
N GLN A 155 -12.25 -15.45 -33.35
CA GLN A 155 -11.79 -15.76 -31.99
C GLN A 155 -10.41 -15.17 -31.68
N ALA A 156 -9.47 -15.27 -32.62
CA ALA A 156 -8.14 -14.71 -32.45
C ALA A 156 -8.17 -13.18 -32.41
N GLN A 157 -9.02 -12.52 -33.23
CA GLN A 157 -9.24 -11.08 -33.17
C GLN A 157 -9.85 -10.66 -31.82
N ALA A 158 -10.87 -11.35 -31.34
CA ALA A 158 -11.48 -11.10 -30.04
C ALA A 158 -10.45 -11.20 -28.91
N THR A 159 -9.61 -12.24 -28.93
CA THR A 159 -8.54 -12.44 -27.93
C THR A 159 -7.54 -11.27 -27.90
N LEU A 160 -7.20 -10.68 -29.05
CA LEU A 160 -6.25 -9.56 -29.11
C LEU A 160 -6.87 -8.21 -28.73
N HIS A 161 -8.17 -8.02 -28.94
CA HIS A 161 -8.86 -6.73 -28.79
C HIS A 161 -9.82 -6.69 -27.59
N ASP A 162 -9.76 -7.69 -26.71
CA ASP A 162 -10.51 -7.70 -25.46
C ASP A 162 -9.93 -6.65 -24.49
N ALA A 163 -10.68 -5.58 -24.28
CA ALA A 163 -10.30 -4.46 -23.42
C ALA A 163 -10.25 -4.86 -21.92
N GLU A 164 -11.09 -5.80 -21.49
CA GLU A 164 -11.12 -6.25 -20.09
C GLU A 164 -9.87 -7.08 -19.78
N GLU A 165 -9.52 -8.00 -20.68
CA GLU A 165 -8.29 -8.79 -20.56
C GLU A 165 -7.03 -7.91 -20.68
N ALA A 166 -7.04 -6.86 -21.50
CA ALA A 166 -5.96 -5.87 -21.54
C ALA A 166 -5.82 -5.13 -20.20
N ALA A 167 -6.92 -4.65 -19.61
CA ALA A 167 -6.90 -4.01 -18.30
C ALA A 167 -6.37 -4.97 -17.21
N ARG A 168 -6.82 -6.23 -17.23
CA ARG A 168 -6.35 -7.28 -16.33
C ARG A 168 -4.84 -7.49 -16.44
N TYR A 169 -4.31 -7.55 -17.66
CA TYR A 169 -2.86 -7.65 -17.89
C TYR A 169 -2.09 -6.47 -17.27
N HIS A 170 -2.56 -5.24 -17.47
CA HIS A 170 -1.92 -4.07 -16.89
C HIS A 170 -1.96 -4.06 -15.36
N LEU A 171 -3.08 -4.47 -14.76
CA LEU A 171 -3.21 -4.63 -13.31
C LEU A 171 -2.25 -5.70 -12.76
N LEU A 172 -2.12 -6.85 -13.43
CA LEU A 172 -1.19 -7.90 -13.04
C LEU A 172 0.26 -7.40 -13.09
N ARG A 173 0.63 -6.66 -14.14
CA ARG A 173 1.97 -6.05 -14.25
C ARG A 173 2.26 -5.03 -13.16
N LEU A 174 1.30 -4.14 -12.87
CA LEU A 174 1.47 -3.14 -11.82
C LEU A 174 1.65 -3.80 -10.45
N ARG A 175 0.83 -4.81 -10.14
CA ARG A 175 0.94 -5.59 -8.89
C ARG A 175 2.28 -6.31 -8.77
N LEU A 176 2.76 -6.91 -9.87
CA LEU A 176 4.07 -7.54 -9.90
C LEU A 176 5.18 -6.53 -9.57
N ALA A 177 5.19 -5.36 -10.24
CA ALA A 177 6.19 -4.32 -10.01
C ALA A 177 6.16 -3.78 -8.56
N ALA A 178 4.97 -3.65 -7.97
CA ALA A 178 4.81 -3.25 -6.58
C ALA A 178 5.43 -4.28 -5.61
N LEU A 179 5.15 -5.58 -5.81
CA LEU A 179 5.71 -6.65 -4.99
C LEU A 179 7.24 -6.76 -5.14
N GLU A 180 7.77 -6.53 -6.34
CA GLU A 180 9.21 -6.53 -6.60
C GLU A 180 9.91 -5.34 -5.91
N THR A 181 9.31 -4.15 -5.97
CA THR A 181 9.80 -2.95 -5.26
C THR A 181 9.79 -3.17 -3.75
N GLU A 182 8.69 -3.72 -3.21
CA GLU A 182 8.59 -4.01 -1.78
C GLU A 182 9.63 -5.05 -1.34
N ALA A 183 9.81 -6.14 -2.10
CA ALA A 183 10.82 -7.15 -1.80
C ALA A 183 12.24 -6.56 -1.80
N ALA A 184 12.58 -5.68 -2.76
CA ALA A 184 13.86 -5.00 -2.80
C ALA A 184 14.07 -4.08 -1.60
N GLY A 185 13.03 -3.35 -1.18
CA GLY A 185 13.05 -2.52 0.02
C GLY A 185 13.27 -3.35 1.30
N LEU A 186 12.60 -4.49 1.43
CA LEU A 186 12.76 -5.40 2.57
C LEU A 186 14.16 -6.01 2.62
N GLN A 187 14.73 -6.38 1.47
CA GLN A 187 16.10 -6.87 1.38
C GLN A 187 17.15 -5.83 1.78
N ALA A 188 16.88 -4.55 1.58
CA ALA A 188 17.79 -3.48 2.01
C ALA A 188 17.75 -3.23 3.53
N LEU A 189 16.72 -3.72 4.22
CA LEU A 189 16.54 -3.59 5.67
C LEU A 189 17.03 -4.82 6.46
N LEU A 190 17.25 -5.94 5.78
CA LEU A 190 17.77 -7.20 6.33
C LEU A 190 19.30 -7.27 6.16
#